data_AF-A0A024TVP3-F1
#
_entry.id   AF-A0A024TVP3-F1
#
_cell.length_a   1.000
_cell.length_b   1.000
_cell.length_c   1.000
_cell.angle_alpha   90.00
_cell.angle_beta   90.00
_cell.angle_gamma   90.00
#
_symmetry.space_group_name_H-M   'P 1'
#
loop_
_entity.id
_entity.type
_entity.pdbx_description
1 polymer ?
#
loop_
_entity_poly.entity_id
_entity_poly.type
_entity_poly.pdbx_seq_one_letter_code
_entity_poly.pdbx_strand_id
1 'polypeptide(L)'
;MIHPYLMRRFVTSANDKYSMALLATCGHQFSNFPYARYVTDVTFQETSIPAGSYNEKMYFSGKHYSTTMATKSNVSDKAIFDDNLEFHASALVKQPHENRIAYCGGPNANQWVVMAEKGYQGIQNSVRAVLPKKSSEGILTLDDNRTNDRISSNRVIVVNYFGRMKTLWSVCGETYRWSRPNYDLLFQSCLAFTNANVLLHTLRSDDGEREEDNPARLQDKAEV
;
A
#
# COMPACT_ATOMS: atom_id res chain seq x y z
N MET A 1 -27.43 10.11 2.37
CA MET A 1 -26.46 9.66 1.34
C MET A 1 -25.44 8.75 2.01
N ILE A 2 -25.32 7.48 1.61
CA ILE A 2 -24.58 6.45 2.36
C ILE A 2 -23.05 6.52 2.16
N HIS A 3 -22.59 6.95 0.97
CA HIS A 3 -21.18 6.95 0.61
C HIS A 3 -20.29 7.83 1.50
N PRO A 4 -20.62 9.11 1.80
CA PRO A 4 -19.81 9.93 2.71
C PRO A 4 -19.71 9.34 4.12
N TYR A 5 -20.77 8.68 4.58
CA TYR A 5 -20.78 8.01 5.87
C TYR A 5 -19.81 6.83 5.90
N LEU A 6 -19.81 5.98 4.87
CA LEU A 6 -18.89 4.85 4.75
C LEU A 6 -17.43 5.32 4.69
N MET A 7 -17.13 6.30 3.84
CA MET A 7 -15.78 6.85 3.71
C MET A 7 -15.29 7.45 5.02
N ARG A 8 -16.14 8.21 5.71
CA ARG A 8 -15.79 8.75 7.02
C ARG A 8 -15.53 7.65 8.03
N ARG A 9 -16.41 6.66 8.13
CA ARG A 9 -16.38 5.63 9.18
C ARG A 9 -15.24 4.62 9.01
N PHE A 10 -14.90 4.27 7.77
CA PHE A 10 -14.00 3.16 7.47
C PHE A 10 -12.69 3.59 6.78
N VAL A 11 -12.59 4.80 6.22
CA VAL A 11 -11.38 5.25 5.52
C VAL A 11 -10.76 6.45 6.23
N THR A 12 -11.42 7.60 6.25
CA THR A 12 -10.76 8.85 6.68
C THR A 12 -10.50 8.90 8.18
N SER A 13 -11.39 8.34 9.01
CA SER A 13 -11.20 8.35 10.47
C SER A 13 -10.21 7.29 10.96
N ALA A 14 -9.69 6.41 10.08
CA ALA A 14 -8.82 5.32 10.49
C ALA A 14 -7.46 5.82 11.02
N ASN A 15 -6.89 6.84 10.38
CA ASN A 15 -5.58 7.37 10.78
C ASN A 15 -5.63 7.99 12.19
N ASP A 16 -6.70 8.72 12.50
CA ASP A 16 -6.91 9.34 13.82
C ASP A 16 -7.23 8.29 14.89
N LYS A 17 -7.99 7.26 14.52
CA LYS A 17 -8.44 6.23 15.45
C LYS A 17 -7.31 5.30 15.89
N TYR A 18 -6.45 4.89 14.97
CA TYR A 18 -5.41 3.90 15.23
C TYR A 18 -4.05 4.58 15.34
N SER A 19 -3.78 5.33 16.42
CA SER A 19 -2.47 5.96 16.68
C SER A 19 -1.37 4.93 16.97
N MET A 20 -0.10 5.33 16.90
CA MET A 20 1.00 4.42 17.26
C MET A 20 1.02 4.11 18.75
N ALA A 21 0.63 5.08 19.58
CA ALA A 21 0.42 4.85 21.01
C ALA A 21 -0.60 3.72 21.25
N LEU A 22 -1.76 3.76 20.58
CA LEU A 22 -2.78 2.72 20.71
C LEU A 22 -2.25 1.36 20.22
N LEU A 23 -1.60 1.32 19.06
CA LEU A 23 -1.02 0.09 18.51
C LEU A 23 0.01 -0.52 19.46
N ALA A 24 0.85 0.31 20.10
CA ALA A 24 1.81 -0.14 21.10
C ALA A 24 1.15 -0.67 22.36
N THR A 25 0.17 0.05 22.93
CA THR A 25 -0.56 -0.39 24.13
C THR A 25 -1.34 -1.68 23.90
N CYS A 26 -1.88 -1.88 22.69
CA CYS A 26 -2.62 -3.09 22.35
C CYS A 26 -1.74 -4.22 21.78
N GLY A 27 -0.43 -4.03 21.61
CA GLY A 27 0.46 -5.05 21.05
C GLY A 27 0.22 -5.38 19.56
N HIS A 28 -0.38 -4.45 18.80
CA HIS A 28 -0.70 -4.62 17.38
C HIS A 28 0.32 -3.97 16.43
N GLN A 29 1.54 -3.73 16.92
CA GLN A 29 2.63 -3.21 16.11
C GLN A 29 3.19 -4.29 15.16
N PHE A 30 3.93 -3.85 14.14
CA PHE A 30 4.68 -4.77 13.29
C PHE A 30 5.77 -5.50 14.10
N SER A 31 5.78 -6.84 14.02
CA SER A 31 6.68 -7.68 14.82
C SER A 31 8.17 -7.41 14.62
N ASN A 32 8.60 -7.17 13.38
CA ASN A 32 10.02 -6.94 13.06
C ASN A 32 10.39 -5.46 13.13
N PHE A 33 9.41 -4.56 12.98
CA PHE A 33 9.60 -3.11 12.89
C PHE A 33 8.52 -2.38 13.70
N PRO A 34 8.54 -2.44 15.06
CA PRO A 34 7.47 -1.91 15.90
C PRO A 34 7.25 -0.39 15.78
N TYR A 35 8.23 0.31 15.21
CA TYR A 35 8.20 1.74 14.94
C TYR A 35 7.67 2.12 13.54
N ALA A 36 7.34 1.13 12.70
CA ALA A 36 6.70 1.39 11.42
C ALA A 36 5.23 1.76 11.64
N ARG A 37 4.80 2.89 11.07
CA ARG A 37 3.43 3.40 11.15
C ARG A 37 2.49 2.60 10.27
N TYR A 38 2.87 2.42 9.02
CA TYR A 38 2.11 1.70 8.00
C TYR A 38 3.05 1.12 6.95
N VAL A 39 2.51 0.17 6.19
CA VAL A 39 3.09 -0.29 4.93
C VAL A 39 2.34 0.40 3.80
N THR A 40 3.05 0.86 2.78
CA THR A 40 2.44 1.39 1.55
C THR A 40 2.79 0.52 0.37
N ASP A 41 1.87 0.47 -0.57
CA ASP A 41 2.05 -0.15 -1.87
C ASP A 41 1.02 0.44 -2.86
N VAL A 42 1.24 0.24 -4.15
CA VAL A 42 0.32 0.67 -5.21
C VAL A 42 -0.39 -0.53 -5.78
N THR A 43 -1.60 -0.31 -6.29
CA THR A 43 -2.32 -1.34 -7.04
C THR A 43 -2.84 -0.75 -8.33
N PHE A 44 -2.69 -1.52 -9.39
CA PHE A 44 -3.16 -1.15 -10.72
C PHE A 44 -4.44 -1.93 -11.03
N GLN A 45 -5.35 -1.26 -11.73
CA GLN A 45 -6.55 -1.86 -12.28
C GLN A 45 -6.33 -2.11 -13.77
N GLU A 46 -6.57 -3.33 -14.23
CA GLU A 46 -6.63 -3.59 -15.65
C GLU A 46 -7.82 -2.87 -16.27
N THR A 47 -7.62 -2.29 -17.45
CA THR A 47 -8.67 -1.54 -18.14
C THR A 47 -8.67 -1.90 -19.62
N SER A 48 -9.85 -2.03 -20.20
CA SER A 48 -10.00 -2.07 -21.67
C SER A 48 -9.32 -0.86 -22.32
N ILE A 49 -8.86 -0.96 -23.58
CA ILE A 49 -8.29 0.21 -24.27
C ILE A 49 -9.36 1.31 -24.33
N PRO A 50 -9.10 2.52 -23.82
CA PRO A 50 -10.07 3.60 -23.92
C PRO A 50 -10.27 3.97 -25.41
N ALA A 51 -11.50 3.89 -25.88
CA ALA A 51 -11.88 4.34 -27.23
C ALA A 51 -11.93 5.87 -27.37
N GLY A 52 -11.72 6.60 -26.27
CA GLY A 52 -11.96 8.03 -26.16
C GLY A 52 -10.76 8.95 -26.48
N SER A 53 -10.84 10.17 -25.94
CA SER A 53 -9.98 11.31 -26.26
C SER A 53 -8.51 11.11 -25.86
N TYR A 54 -7.60 11.96 -26.37
CA TYR A 54 -6.16 11.93 -26.03
C TYR A 54 -5.91 11.92 -24.51
N ASN A 55 -6.70 12.69 -23.75
CA ASN A 55 -6.61 12.75 -22.28
C ASN A 55 -6.95 11.41 -21.61
N GLU A 56 -7.79 10.58 -22.21
CA GLU A 56 -8.13 9.25 -21.66
C GLU A 56 -7.02 8.24 -21.98
N LYS A 57 -6.36 8.38 -23.14
CA LYS A 57 -5.21 7.55 -23.53
C LYS A 57 -3.95 7.80 -22.69
N MET A 58 -3.81 8.97 -22.05
CA MET A 58 -2.67 9.29 -21.16
C MET A 58 -2.60 8.42 -19.89
N TYR A 59 -3.69 7.77 -19.51
CA TYR A 59 -3.79 6.91 -18.33
C TYR A 59 -3.70 5.43 -18.67
N PHE A 60 -3.62 5.06 -19.96
CA PHE A 60 -3.51 3.67 -20.38
C PHE A 60 -2.04 3.26 -20.59
N SER A 61 -1.58 2.17 -19.98
CA SER A 61 -0.23 1.62 -20.24
C SER A 61 -0.31 0.49 -21.24
N GLY A 62 0.28 0.68 -22.42
CA GLY A 62 0.39 -0.38 -23.43
C GLY A 62 1.28 -1.55 -23.01
N LYS A 63 2.16 -1.36 -22.02
CA LYS A 63 3.06 -2.41 -21.52
C LYS A 63 2.38 -3.41 -20.57
N HIS A 64 1.43 -2.96 -19.76
CA HIS A 64 0.76 -3.79 -18.75
C HIS A 64 -0.75 -3.91 -18.95
N TYR A 65 -1.33 -3.36 -20.03
CA TYR A 65 -2.79 -3.30 -20.27
C TYR A 65 -3.59 -2.79 -19.06
N SER A 66 -2.94 -1.96 -18.23
CA SER A 66 -3.43 -1.51 -16.94
C SER A 66 -3.32 0.01 -16.83
N THR A 67 -4.18 0.57 -15.99
CA THR A 67 -4.25 2.01 -15.72
C THR A 67 -4.09 2.24 -14.22
N THR A 68 -3.26 3.21 -13.86
CA THR A 68 -3.39 3.96 -12.62
C THR A 68 -4.37 5.10 -12.91
N MET A 69 -5.64 5.01 -12.50
CA MET A 69 -6.60 6.06 -12.88
C MET A 69 -6.28 7.42 -12.21
N ALA A 70 -5.48 7.40 -11.13
CA ALA A 70 -5.04 8.59 -10.41
C ALA A 70 -3.75 9.25 -10.97
N THR A 71 -2.91 8.51 -11.70
CA THR A 71 -1.58 8.97 -12.18
C THR A 71 -1.30 8.45 -13.59
N LYS A 72 -0.39 9.08 -14.34
CA LYS A 72 -0.09 8.60 -15.70
C LYS A 72 0.42 7.13 -15.67
N SER A 73 0.12 6.37 -16.71
CA SER A 73 0.28 4.90 -16.77
C SER A 73 1.71 4.37 -16.83
N ASN A 74 2.69 5.26 -16.79
CA ASN A 74 4.12 4.97 -16.86
C ASN A 74 4.88 5.66 -15.72
N VAL A 75 4.19 5.87 -14.60
CA VAL A 75 4.74 6.53 -13.41
C VAL A 75 5.24 5.41 -12.48
N SER A 76 6.48 5.51 -12.05
CA SER A 76 7.04 4.57 -11.07
C SER A 76 6.34 4.71 -9.72
N ASP A 77 6.33 3.65 -8.91
CA ASP A 77 5.69 3.68 -7.59
C ASP A 77 6.26 4.80 -6.70
N LYS A 78 7.58 5.05 -6.83
CA LYS A 78 8.23 6.19 -6.18
C LYS A 78 7.65 7.53 -6.63
N ALA A 79 7.40 7.73 -7.91
CA ALA A 79 6.83 8.98 -8.39
C ALA A 79 5.38 9.16 -7.92
N ILE A 80 4.59 8.08 -7.84
CA ILE A 80 3.25 8.11 -7.21
C ILE A 80 3.38 8.50 -5.73
N PHE A 81 4.37 7.95 -5.02
CA PHE A 81 4.64 8.31 -3.63
C PHE A 81 5.04 9.79 -3.49
N ASP A 82 5.92 10.29 -4.36
CA ASP A 82 6.37 11.69 -4.35
C ASP A 82 5.21 12.66 -4.64
N ASP A 83 4.31 12.32 -5.57
CA ASP A 83 3.11 13.11 -5.86
C ASP A 83 2.17 13.21 -4.65
N ASN A 84 2.25 12.24 -3.73
CA ASN A 84 1.47 12.19 -2.49
C ASN A 84 2.32 12.50 -1.23
N LEU A 85 3.47 13.16 -1.39
CA LEU A 85 4.44 13.36 -0.31
C LEU A 85 3.84 14.09 0.90
N GLU A 86 2.97 15.08 0.70
CA GLU A 86 2.35 15.84 1.80
C GLU A 86 1.56 14.92 2.75
N PHE A 87 0.78 14.00 2.18
CA PHE A 87 0.04 13.00 2.95
C PHE A 87 0.99 12.12 3.76
N HIS A 88 2.02 11.57 3.11
CA HIS A 88 2.99 10.69 3.77
C HIS A 88 3.79 11.42 4.86
N ALA A 89 4.24 12.64 4.59
CA ALA A 89 4.97 13.46 5.55
C ALA A 89 4.10 13.74 6.78
N SER A 90 2.84 14.13 6.59
CA SER A 90 1.90 14.39 7.69
C SER A 90 1.58 13.13 8.49
N ALA A 91 1.38 11.98 7.84
CA ALA A 91 1.03 10.72 8.50
C ALA A 91 2.18 10.14 9.35
N LEU A 92 3.42 10.53 9.07
CA LEU A 92 4.61 10.06 9.78
C LEU A 92 5.04 10.96 10.94
N VAL A 93 4.45 12.16 11.11
CA VAL A 93 4.78 13.02 12.25
C VAL A 93 4.35 12.36 13.55
N LYS A 94 5.28 12.26 14.52
CA LYS A 94 4.94 11.82 15.87
C LYS A 94 4.13 12.87 16.60
N GLN A 95 3.10 12.43 17.30
CA GLN A 95 2.41 13.29 18.24
C GLN A 95 3.28 13.55 19.48
N PRO A 96 3.10 14.66 20.22
CA PRO A 96 3.95 14.98 21.37
C PRO A 96 4.01 13.88 22.44
N HIS A 97 2.89 13.17 22.66
CA HIS A 97 2.79 12.06 23.60
C HIS A 97 3.47 10.77 23.11
N GLU A 98 3.71 10.66 21.80
CA GLU A 98 4.36 9.52 21.15
C GLU A 98 5.89 9.61 21.15
N ASN A 99 6.46 10.78 21.48
CA ASN A 99 7.91 10.98 21.55
C ASN A 99 8.60 10.08 22.60
N ARG A 100 7.85 9.63 23.61
CA ARG A 100 8.34 8.73 24.66
C ARG A 100 8.42 7.26 24.21
N ILE A 101 7.85 6.93 23.05
CA ILE A 101 7.88 5.57 22.52
C ILE A 101 9.27 5.32 21.92
N ALA A 102 10.11 4.64 22.70
CA ALA A 102 11.56 4.55 22.54
C ALA A 102 12.06 3.63 21.40
N TYR A 103 11.20 3.17 20.49
CA TYR A 103 11.54 2.14 19.51
C TYR A 103 12.58 2.54 18.43
N CYS A 104 13.14 3.77 18.44
CA CYS A 104 14.14 4.19 17.46
C CYS A 104 15.20 5.16 17.99
N GLY A 105 16.42 4.66 18.20
CA GLY A 105 17.64 5.47 18.31
C GLY A 105 18.29 5.70 16.94
N GLY A 106 17.84 6.73 16.21
CA GLY A 106 18.46 7.21 14.98
C GLY A 106 18.08 8.67 14.71
N PRO A 107 18.83 9.39 13.85
CA PRO A 107 18.51 10.78 13.50
C PRO A 107 17.07 10.87 12.95
N ASN A 108 16.35 11.92 13.34
CA ASN A 108 14.90 12.13 13.15
C ASN A 108 13.98 11.32 14.10
N ALA A 109 14.24 11.42 15.40
CA ALA A 109 13.40 10.83 16.46
C ALA A 109 11.93 11.28 16.46
N ASN A 110 11.58 12.35 15.72
CA ASN A 110 10.25 12.95 15.66
C ASN A 110 9.34 12.39 14.53
N GLN A 111 9.82 11.41 13.77
CA GLN A 111 9.02 10.73 12.74
C GLN A 111 8.93 9.22 12.95
N TRP A 112 7.74 8.70 12.69
CA TRP A 112 7.50 7.29 12.44
C TRP A 112 8.06 6.86 11.10
N VAL A 113 8.01 5.55 10.82
CA VAL A 113 8.57 4.97 9.59
C VAL A 113 7.48 4.46 8.67
N VAL A 114 7.60 4.72 7.36
CA VAL A 114 6.86 3.99 6.33
C VAL A 114 7.67 2.78 5.85
N MET A 115 7.01 1.64 5.72
CA MET A 115 7.59 0.47 5.03
C MET A 115 7.04 0.38 3.61
N ALA A 116 7.91 0.13 2.64
CA ALA A 116 7.50 -0.01 1.25
C ALA A 116 8.41 -0.99 0.51
N GLU A 117 8.10 -1.24 -0.75
CA GLU A 117 8.82 -2.20 -1.57
C GLU A 117 10.09 -1.66 -2.21
N LYS A 118 10.81 -2.55 -2.91
CA LYS A 118 12.04 -2.19 -3.62
C LYS A 118 11.81 -1.17 -4.74
N GLY A 119 10.61 -1.04 -5.30
CA GLY A 119 10.24 0.00 -6.28
C GLY A 119 10.30 1.43 -5.73
N TYR A 120 10.22 1.60 -4.40
CA TYR A 120 10.19 2.90 -3.73
C TYR A 120 11.58 3.44 -3.36
N GLN A 121 12.66 2.86 -3.90
CA GLN A 121 14.01 3.33 -3.59
C GLN A 121 14.15 4.83 -3.87
N GLY A 122 14.62 5.57 -2.86
CA GLY A 122 14.79 7.03 -2.92
C GLY A 122 13.76 7.81 -2.11
N ILE A 123 12.65 7.21 -1.65
CA ILE A 123 11.71 7.93 -0.76
C ILE A 123 12.35 8.27 0.58
N GLN A 124 13.41 7.54 0.99
CA GLN A 124 14.16 7.83 2.22
C GLN A 124 14.82 9.22 2.23
N ASN A 125 14.92 9.88 1.07
CA ASN A 125 15.44 11.25 0.97
C ASN A 125 14.42 12.30 1.46
N SER A 126 13.13 11.96 1.48
CA SER A 126 12.03 12.87 1.81
C SER A 126 11.31 12.48 3.09
N VAL A 127 11.22 11.19 3.39
CA VAL A 127 10.57 10.66 4.60
C VAL A 127 11.40 9.56 5.23
N ARG A 128 11.15 9.26 6.50
CA ARG A 128 11.78 8.13 7.16
C ARG A 128 11.17 6.82 6.67
N ALA A 129 11.96 5.99 5.98
CA ALA A 129 11.49 4.76 5.35
C ALA A 129 12.34 3.53 5.70
N VAL A 130 11.71 2.36 5.70
CA VAL A 130 12.38 1.03 5.74
C VAL A 130 12.03 0.30 4.46
N LEU A 131 13.06 0.07 3.63
CA LEU A 131 12.94 -0.54 2.31
C LEU A 131 13.87 -1.76 2.19
N PRO A 132 13.52 -2.76 1.38
CA PRO A 132 14.43 -3.85 1.06
C PRO A 132 15.74 -3.32 0.47
N LYS A 133 16.87 -3.84 0.94
CA LYS A 133 18.18 -3.53 0.37
C LYS A 133 18.28 -4.01 -1.06
N LYS A 134 18.85 -3.16 -1.91
CA LYS A 134 19.16 -3.45 -3.31
C LYS A 134 20.67 -3.61 -3.44
N SER A 135 21.10 -4.70 -4.09
CA SER A 135 22.51 -4.85 -4.44
C SER A 135 22.84 -3.98 -5.65
N SER A 136 23.97 -3.27 -5.59
CA SER A 136 24.53 -2.55 -6.73
C SER A 136 25.34 -3.44 -7.67
N GLU A 137 25.85 -4.59 -7.17
CA GLU A 137 26.75 -5.50 -7.89
C GLU A 137 26.20 -6.94 -8.01
N GLY A 138 24.90 -7.13 -7.72
CA GLY A 138 24.21 -8.42 -7.80
C GLY A 138 24.34 -9.33 -6.58
N ILE A 139 25.21 -9.03 -5.62
CA ILE A 139 25.38 -9.82 -4.38
C ILE A 139 24.77 -9.07 -3.19
N LEU A 140 23.86 -9.72 -2.47
CA LEU A 140 23.37 -9.31 -1.15
C LEU A 140 24.05 -10.16 -0.08
N THR A 141 24.42 -9.55 1.04
CA THR A 141 24.94 -10.33 2.17
C THR A 141 23.82 -11.16 2.82
N LEU A 142 24.20 -12.17 3.61
CA LEU A 142 23.23 -12.97 4.37
C LEU A 142 22.36 -12.10 5.29
N ASP A 143 22.94 -11.07 5.91
CA ASP A 143 22.20 -10.16 6.79
C ASP A 143 21.30 -9.19 6.02
N ASP A 144 21.66 -8.83 4.79
CA ASP A 144 20.78 -8.09 3.90
C ASP A 144 19.55 -8.91 3.53
N ASN A 145 19.75 -10.18 3.18
CA ASN A 145 18.64 -11.10 2.89
C ASN A 145 17.73 -11.28 4.10
N ARG A 146 18.29 -11.53 5.28
CA ARG A 146 17.51 -11.61 6.54
C ARG A 146 16.71 -10.33 6.82
N THR A 147 17.29 -9.17 6.52
CA THR A 147 16.59 -7.89 6.67
C THR A 147 15.45 -7.78 5.66
N ASN A 148 15.69 -8.14 4.41
CA ASN A 148 14.67 -8.16 3.36
C ASN A 148 13.52 -9.12 3.68
N ASP A 149 13.81 -10.30 4.22
CA ASP A 149 12.81 -11.28 4.65
C ASP A 149 11.91 -10.73 5.76
N ARG A 150 12.51 -10.06 6.76
CA ARG A 150 11.76 -9.39 7.83
C ARG A 150 10.85 -8.29 7.29
N ILE A 151 11.32 -7.52 6.31
CA ILE A 151 10.53 -6.46 5.67
C ILE A 151 9.38 -7.09 4.88
N SER A 152 9.66 -8.11 4.06
CA SER A 152 8.66 -8.84 3.27
C SER A 152 7.57 -9.44 4.15
N SER A 153 7.95 -10.11 5.25
CA SER A 153 7.04 -10.69 6.24
C SER A 153 6.08 -9.67 6.85
N ASN A 154 6.52 -8.42 7.05
CA ASN A 154 5.63 -7.37 7.54
C ASN A 154 4.82 -6.71 6.42
N ARG A 155 5.40 -6.56 5.23
CA ARG A 155 4.74 -6.00 4.05
C ARG A 155 3.60 -6.86 3.54
N VAL A 156 3.63 -8.18 3.71
CA VAL A 156 2.59 -9.10 3.21
C VAL A 156 1.16 -8.65 3.57
N ILE A 157 0.98 -7.89 4.66
CA ILE A 157 -0.33 -7.34 5.04
C ILE A 157 -0.97 -6.45 3.97
N VAL A 158 -0.18 -5.63 3.25
CA VAL A 158 -0.70 -4.76 2.18
C VAL A 158 -1.05 -5.56 0.94
N VAL A 159 -0.27 -6.62 0.67
CA VAL A 159 -0.52 -7.56 -0.43
C VAL A 159 -1.82 -8.32 -0.16
N ASN A 160 -2.01 -8.82 1.06
CA ASN A 160 -3.24 -9.50 1.45
C ASN A 160 -4.44 -8.54 1.41
N TYR A 161 -4.26 -7.27 1.80
CA TYR A 161 -5.32 -6.27 1.70
C TYR A 161 -5.77 -6.06 0.26
N PHE A 162 -4.84 -5.87 -0.69
CA PHE A 162 -5.17 -5.72 -2.10
C PHE A 162 -5.73 -7.00 -2.70
N GLY A 163 -5.15 -8.16 -2.37
CA GLY A 163 -5.67 -9.46 -2.78
C GLY A 163 -7.13 -9.62 -2.36
N ARG A 164 -7.43 -9.37 -1.09
CA ARG A 164 -8.80 -9.42 -0.56
C ARG A 164 -9.74 -8.44 -1.24
N MET A 165 -9.30 -7.20 -1.47
CA MET A 165 -10.11 -6.21 -2.19
C MET A 165 -10.45 -6.70 -3.61
N LYS A 166 -9.48 -7.27 -4.32
CA LYS A 166 -9.66 -7.80 -5.68
C LYS A 166 -10.53 -9.06 -5.71
N THR A 167 -10.42 -9.92 -4.70
CA THR A 167 -11.25 -11.13 -4.57
C THR A 167 -12.70 -10.84 -4.19
N LEU A 168 -12.93 -9.87 -3.30
CA LEU A 168 -14.28 -9.56 -2.81
C LEU A 168 -15.07 -8.68 -3.78
N TRP A 169 -14.39 -7.79 -4.52
CA TRP A 169 -15.06 -6.78 -5.32
C TRP A 169 -14.62 -6.88 -6.78
N SER A 170 -15.52 -7.38 -7.65
CA SER A 170 -15.26 -7.57 -9.09
C SER A 170 -14.81 -6.29 -9.79
N VAL A 171 -15.28 -5.11 -9.36
CA VAL A 171 -14.83 -3.81 -9.88
C VAL A 171 -13.32 -3.64 -9.74
N CYS A 172 -12.71 -4.18 -8.68
CA CYS A 172 -11.28 -4.16 -8.44
C CYS A 172 -10.57 -5.43 -8.96
N GLY A 173 -11.28 -6.56 -9.05
CA GLY A 173 -10.70 -7.85 -9.48
C GLY A 173 -10.61 -8.04 -10.99
N GLU A 174 -11.54 -7.47 -11.76
CA GLU A 174 -11.69 -7.73 -13.19
C GLU A 174 -11.29 -6.53 -14.06
N THR A 175 -11.07 -6.76 -15.36
CA THR A 175 -10.82 -5.67 -16.32
C THR A 175 -11.97 -4.66 -16.29
N TYR A 176 -11.67 -3.42 -15.89
CA TYR A 176 -12.67 -2.37 -15.80
C TYR A 176 -13.06 -1.87 -17.20
N ARG A 177 -14.36 -1.93 -17.48
CA ARG A 177 -14.97 -1.38 -18.69
C ARG A 177 -15.32 0.08 -18.43
N TRP A 178 -14.47 0.97 -18.95
CA TRP A 178 -14.44 2.41 -18.68
C TRP A 178 -15.80 3.08 -18.40
N SER A 179 -15.95 3.65 -17.20
CA SER A 179 -16.94 4.66 -16.85
C SER A 179 -16.36 5.65 -15.82
N ARG A 180 -15.64 6.67 -16.30
CA ARG A 180 -14.98 7.70 -15.46
C ARG A 180 -15.87 8.29 -14.36
N PRO A 181 -17.14 8.67 -14.61
CA PRO A 181 -17.94 9.38 -13.60
C PRO A 181 -18.17 8.58 -12.32
N ASN A 182 -18.13 7.25 -12.39
CA ASN A 182 -18.47 6.38 -11.27
C ASN A 182 -17.26 5.63 -10.69
N TYR A 183 -16.11 5.64 -11.36
CA TYR A 183 -14.96 4.84 -10.94
C TYR A 183 -14.51 5.21 -9.53
N ASP A 184 -14.30 6.50 -9.25
CA ASP A 184 -13.85 6.95 -7.93
C ASP A 184 -14.84 6.54 -6.83
N LEU A 185 -16.14 6.73 -7.08
CA LEU A 185 -17.20 6.32 -6.15
C LEU A 185 -17.18 4.81 -5.89
N LEU A 186 -17.04 4.00 -6.94
CA LEU A 186 -17.01 2.54 -6.83
C LEU A 186 -15.73 2.06 -6.12
N PHE A 187 -14.57 2.57 -6.51
CA PHE A 187 -13.29 2.22 -5.91
C PHE A 187 -13.23 2.61 -4.43
N GLN A 188 -13.65 3.83 -4.10
CA GLN A 188 -13.76 4.30 -2.70
C GLN A 188 -14.73 3.43 -1.89
N SER A 189 -15.85 3.01 -2.49
CA SER A 189 -16.78 2.07 -1.84
C SER A 189 -16.11 0.70 -1.57
N CYS A 190 -15.37 0.16 -2.53
CA CYS A 190 -14.58 -1.07 -2.36
C CYS A 190 -13.56 -0.94 -1.22
N LEU A 191 -12.87 0.20 -1.10
CA LEU A 191 -11.94 0.47 0.01
C LEU A 191 -12.67 0.47 1.35
N ALA A 192 -13.79 1.19 1.46
CA ALA A 192 -14.56 1.26 2.69
C ALA A 192 -15.09 -0.12 3.13
N PHE A 193 -15.60 -0.92 2.19
CA PHE A 193 -16.07 -2.27 2.48
C PHE A 193 -14.95 -3.25 2.81
N THR A 194 -13.79 -3.12 2.16
CA THR A 194 -12.60 -3.92 2.51
C THR A 194 -12.15 -3.61 3.94
N ASN A 195 -12.07 -2.33 4.32
CA ASN A 195 -11.74 -1.94 5.69
C ASN A 195 -12.78 -2.45 6.71
N ALA A 196 -14.07 -2.43 6.37
CA ALA A 196 -15.10 -3.03 7.23
C ALA A 196 -14.91 -4.55 7.37
N ASN A 197 -14.57 -5.25 6.28
CA ASN A 197 -14.29 -6.68 6.31
C ASN A 197 -13.05 -7.02 7.13
N VAL A 198 -11.97 -6.23 7.02
CA VAL A 198 -10.72 -6.43 7.80
C VAL A 198 -10.94 -6.32 9.31
N LEU A 199 -11.93 -5.53 9.75
CA LEU A 199 -12.31 -5.46 11.16
C LEU A 199 -12.96 -6.75 11.69
N LEU A 200 -13.54 -7.56 10.79
CA LEU A 200 -14.20 -8.82 11.11
C LEU A 200 -13.30 -10.03 10.85
N HIS A 201 -12.42 -9.93 9.85
CA HIS A 201 -11.55 -11.01 9.40
C HIS A 201 -10.12 -10.48 9.29
N THR A 202 -9.20 -11.03 10.09
CA THR A 202 -7.82 -10.54 10.09
C THR A 202 -7.10 -10.81 8.76
N LEU A 203 -6.14 -9.97 8.39
CA LEU A 203 -5.35 -10.13 7.15
C LEU A 203 -4.21 -11.15 7.25
N ARG A 204 -3.94 -11.71 8.43
CA ARG A 204 -2.80 -12.64 8.65
C ARG A 204 -3.21 -14.08 8.97
N SER A 205 -4.48 -14.35 9.27
CA SER A 205 -4.85 -15.63 9.89
C SER A 205 -5.66 -16.60 9.02
N ASP A 206 -6.25 -16.18 7.89
CA ASP A 206 -7.26 -17.03 7.21
C ASP A 206 -7.24 -17.05 5.66
N ASP A 207 -6.31 -16.38 4.98
CA ASP A 207 -6.36 -16.30 3.50
C ASP A 207 -5.68 -17.51 2.79
N GLY A 208 -5.27 -18.54 3.54
CA GLY A 208 -4.49 -19.69 3.06
C GLY A 208 -5.20 -20.66 2.10
N GLU A 209 -6.47 -20.46 1.78
CA GLU A 209 -7.24 -21.38 0.92
C GLU A 209 -7.79 -20.73 -0.37
N ARG A 210 -7.47 -19.47 -0.68
CA ARG A 210 -7.91 -18.81 -1.93
C ARG A 210 -6.76 -18.26 -2.78
N GLU A 211 -5.53 -18.70 -2.51
CA GLU A 211 -4.30 -18.19 -3.15
C GLU A 211 -3.86 -18.95 -4.42
N GLU A 212 -4.43 -20.13 -4.73
CA GLU A 212 -3.97 -20.92 -5.88
C GLU A 212 -4.38 -20.35 -7.25
N ASP A 213 -5.30 -19.38 -7.30
CA ASP A 213 -5.88 -18.88 -8.56
C ASP A 213 -5.56 -17.39 -8.85
N ASN A 214 -4.55 -16.80 -8.19
CA ASN A 214 -4.20 -15.40 -8.40
C ASN A 214 -3.11 -15.21 -9.50
N PRO A 215 -3.47 -14.72 -10.71
CA PRO A 215 -2.51 -14.53 -11.80
C PRO A 215 -1.45 -13.46 -11.53
N ALA A 216 -1.62 -12.59 -10.51
CA ALA A 216 -0.62 -11.59 -10.14
C ALA A 216 0.70 -12.22 -9.63
N ARG A 217 0.64 -13.42 -9.02
CA ARG A 217 1.85 -14.14 -8.58
C ARG A 217 2.59 -14.87 -9.71
N LEU A 218 1.99 -15.02 -10.89
CA LEU A 218 2.66 -15.62 -12.05
C LEU A 218 3.59 -14.63 -12.75
N GLN A 219 3.32 -13.32 -12.65
CA GLN A 219 4.20 -12.28 -13.22
C GLN A 219 5.45 -12.04 -12.36
N ASP A 220 5.36 -12.12 -11.03
CA ASP A 220 6.51 -11.97 -10.13
C ASP A 220 7.53 -13.12 -10.19
N LYS A 221 7.18 -14.26 -10.82
CA LYS A 221 8.11 -15.38 -11.04
C LYS A 221 8.82 -15.32 -12.39
N ALA A 222 8.47 -14.38 -13.26
CA ALA A 222 9.04 -14.26 -14.60
C ALA A 222 10.24 -13.31 -14.70
N GLU A 223 10.56 -12.58 -13.63
CA GLU A 223 11.75 -11.72 -13.54
C GLU A 223 12.73 -12.26 -12.48
N VAL A 224 13.36 -13.40 -12.81
CA VAL A 224 14.64 -13.82 -12.21
C VAL A 224 15.76 -13.52 -13.19
#